data_AF-A0A7C2Q7S7-F1
#
_entry.id   AF-A0A7C2Q7S7-F1
#
_cell.length_a   1.000
_cell.length_b   1.000
_cell.length_c   1.000
_cell.angle_alpha   90.00
_cell.angle_beta   90.00
_cell.angle_gamma   90.00
#
_symmetry.space_group_name_H-M   'P 1'
#
loop_
_entity.id
_entity.type
_entity.pdbx_description
1 polymer ?
#
loop_
_entity_poly.entity_id
_entity_poly.type
_entity_poly.pdbx_seq_one_letter_code
_entity_poly.pdbx_strand_id
1 'polypeptide(L)'
;MARQHLEAAYATAPEQRATRQLLGESYALAGDVQRAAALWRTIDVSQQQLELRQWWYNHLGEEERAQWIQQAARQAAANSEDGSN
;
A
#
# COMPACT_ATOMS: atom_id res chain seq x y z
N MET A 1 6.73 14.26 -9.00
CA MET A 1 5.56 14.47 -9.86
C MET A 1 4.43 13.47 -9.58
N ALA A 2 4.52 12.17 -9.93
CA ALA A 2 3.40 11.24 -9.72
C ALA A 2 2.88 11.17 -8.27
N ARG A 3 3.77 11.04 -7.29
CA ARG A 3 3.40 11.02 -5.86
C ARG A 3 2.74 12.33 -5.39
N GLN A 4 3.24 13.48 -5.81
CA GLN A 4 2.67 14.78 -5.42
C GLN A 4 1.24 14.96 -5.97
N HIS A 5 0.96 14.46 -7.18
CA HIS A 5 -0.40 14.45 -7.71
C HIS A 5 -1.32 13.51 -6.93
N LEU A 6 -0.83 12.34 -6.52
CA LEU A 6 -1.57 11.41 -5.66
C LEU A 6 -1.82 11.99 -4.25
N GLU A 7 -0.84 12.69 -3.68
CA GLU A 7 -0.98 13.39 -2.39
C GLU A 7 -2.02 14.52 -2.48
N ALA A 8 -2.00 15.31 -3.55
CA ALA A 8 -3.02 16.35 -3.80
C ALA A 8 -4.42 15.76 -4.03
N ALA A 9 -4.51 14.66 -4.78
CA ALA A 9 -5.78 13.94 -4.97
C ALA A 9 -6.30 13.37 -3.65
N TYR A 10 -5.41 12.81 -2.81
CA TYR A 10 -5.78 12.30 -1.48
C TYR A 10 -6.24 13.42 -0.55
N ALA A 11 -5.61 14.60 -0.62
CA ALA A 11 -6.03 15.76 0.15
C ALA A 11 -7.42 16.29 -0.27
N THR A 12 -7.81 16.08 -1.53
CA THR A 12 -9.07 16.60 -2.09
C THR A 12 -10.22 15.59 -1.96
N ALA A 13 -9.92 14.29 -2.10
CA ALA A 13 -10.89 13.21 -2.04
C ALA A 13 -10.28 11.99 -1.33
N PRO A 14 -10.08 12.08 0.00
CA PRO A 14 -9.39 11.05 0.77
C PRO A 14 -10.11 9.70 0.71
N GLU A 15 -11.42 9.66 0.49
CA GLU A 15 -12.24 8.46 0.37
C GLU A 15 -12.05 7.67 -0.93
N GLN A 16 -11.38 8.24 -1.93
CA GLN A 16 -11.14 7.51 -3.18
C GLN A 16 -10.19 6.32 -2.96
N ARG A 17 -10.77 5.12 -3.03
CA ARG A 17 -10.05 3.84 -2.88
C ARG A 17 -8.85 3.73 -3.81
N ALA A 18 -9.02 4.09 -5.09
CA ALA A 18 -7.94 4.02 -6.07
C ALA A 18 -6.76 4.93 -5.71
N THR A 19 -7.04 6.14 -5.23
CA THR A 19 -6.02 7.10 -4.78
C THR A 19 -5.26 6.56 -3.57
N ARG A 20 -5.95 5.99 -2.57
CA ARG A 20 -5.31 5.32 -1.43
C ARG A 20 -4.45 4.13 -1.85
N GLN A 21 -4.92 3.33 -2.80
CA GLN A 21 -4.20 2.16 -3.30
C GLN A 21 -2.89 2.57 -3.98
N LEU A 22 -2.96 3.52 -4.91
CA LEU A 22 -1.80 4.02 -5.66
C LEU A 22 -0.84 4.83 -4.79
N LEU A 23 -1.37 5.64 -3.88
CA LEU A 23 -0.55 6.41 -2.95
C LEU A 23 0.17 5.49 -1.95
N GLY A 24 -0.52 4.49 -1.40
CA GLY A 24 0.08 3.50 -0.52
C GLY A 24 1.17 2.69 -1.22
N GLU A 25 0.97 2.33 -2.50
CA GLU A 25 2.01 1.69 -3.31
C GLU A 25 3.21 2.62 -3.51
N SER A 26 2.99 3.89 -3.83
CA SER A 26 4.07 4.86 -3.95
C SER A 26 4.87 5.05 -2.65
N TYR A 27 4.24 4.93 -1.49
CA TYR A 27 4.93 4.94 -0.19
C TYR A 27 5.73 3.65 0.02
N ALA A 28 5.14 2.48 -0.26
CA ALA A 28 5.82 1.19 -0.10
C ALA A 28 7.06 1.09 -1.00
N LEU A 29 6.97 1.52 -2.26
CA LEU A 29 8.09 1.53 -3.20
C LEU A 29 9.21 2.51 -2.82
N ALA A 30 8.92 3.48 -1.97
CA ALA A 30 9.90 4.42 -1.42
C ALA A 30 10.47 3.96 -0.06
N GLY A 31 10.12 2.75 0.40
CA GLY A 31 10.52 2.22 1.71
C GLY A 31 9.70 2.75 2.89
N ASP A 32 8.69 3.59 2.66
CA ASP A 32 7.81 4.12 3.71
C ASP A 32 6.66 3.14 3.99
N VAL A 33 7.02 2.00 4.55
CA VAL A 33 6.13 0.87 4.86
C VAL A 33 5.00 1.31 5.81
N GLN A 34 5.28 2.20 6.76
CA GLN A 34 4.31 2.65 7.75
C GLN A 34 3.19 3.48 7.12
N ARG A 35 3.52 4.46 6.28
CA ARG A 35 2.49 5.26 5.60
C ARG A 35 1.71 4.44 4.57
N ALA A 36 2.37 3.51 3.89
CA ALA A 36 1.71 2.57 3.00
C ALA A 36 0.67 1.72 3.75
N ALA A 37 1.07 1.12 4.87
CA ALA A 37 0.18 0.33 5.72
C ALA A 37 -1.00 1.16 6.26
N ALA A 38 -0.76 2.40 6.70
CA ALA A 38 -1.82 3.28 7.20
C ALA A 38 -2.90 3.55 6.14
N LEU A 39 -2.51 3.79 4.89
CA LEU A 39 -3.47 3.99 3.79
C LEU A 39 -4.22 2.71 3.46
N TRP A 40 -3.51 1.59 3.38
CA TRP A 40 -4.10 0.30 3.05
C TRP A 40 -4.99 -0.29 4.15
N ARG A 41 -4.83 0.11 5.43
CA ARG A 41 -5.78 -0.27 6.51
C ARG A 41 -7.20 0.21 6.26
N THR A 42 -7.32 1.35 5.57
CA THR A 42 -8.62 2.01 5.38
C THR A 42 -9.34 1.55 4.10
N ILE A 43 -8.74 0.63 3.34
CA ILE A 43 -9.31 0.09 2.12
C ILE A 43 -9.18 -1.42 2.14
N ASP A 44 -10.21 -2.13 1.68
CA ASP A 44 -10.07 -3.56 1.41
C ASP A 44 -9.14 -3.72 0.20
N VAL A 45 -7.86 -3.93 0.43
CA VAL A 45 -6.92 -4.31 -0.63
C VAL A 45 -6.96 -5.81 -0.68
N SER A 46 -7.54 -6.38 -1.74
CA SER A 46 -7.60 -7.83 -1.83
C SER A 46 -6.18 -8.38 -1.81
N GLN A 47 -5.93 -9.36 -0.93
CA GLN A 47 -4.63 -10.01 -0.78
C GLN A 47 -4.08 -10.46 -2.15
N GLN A 48 -4.96 -10.95 -3.02
CA GLN A 48 -4.64 -11.35 -4.38
C GLN A 48 -4.06 -10.23 -5.26
N GLN A 49 -4.48 -8.97 -5.08
CA GLN A 49 -3.92 -7.83 -5.81
C GLN A 49 -2.51 -7.46 -5.33
N LEU A 50 -2.24 -7.63 -4.03
CA LEU A 50 -0.93 -7.38 -3.44
C LEU A 50 0.06 -8.49 -3.78
N GLU A 51 -0.38 -9.76 -3.76
CA GLU A 51 0.39 -10.91 -4.22
C GLU A 51 0.80 -10.77 -5.69
N LEU A 52 -0.12 -10.32 -6.56
CA LEU A 52 0.18 -10.07 -7.96
C LEU A 52 1.27 -8.99 -8.12
N ARG A 53 1.21 -7.91 -7.33
CA ARG A 53 2.25 -6.87 -7.33
C ARG A 53 3.59 -7.41 -6.86
N GLN A 54 3.59 -8.18 -5.77
CA GLN A 54 4.80 -8.81 -5.26
C GLN A 54 5.45 -9.70 -6.33
N TRP A 55 4.64 -10.49 -7.04
CA TRP A 55 5.12 -11.34 -8.12
C TRP A 55 5.76 -10.52 -9.25
N TRP A 56 5.13 -9.42 -9.68
CA TRP A 56 5.69 -8.53 -10.71
C TRP A 56 7.03 -7.92 -10.29
N TYR A 57 7.16 -7.42 -9.06
CA TYR A 57 8.42 -6.83 -8.59
C TYR A 57 9.53 -7.87 -8.45
N ASN A 58 9.23 -9.07 -7.97
CA ASN A 58 10.19 -10.17 -7.97
C ASN A 58 10.63 -10.55 -9.40
N HIS A 59 9.69 -10.61 -10.34
CA HIS A 59 9.99 -10.92 -11.75
C HIS A 59 10.89 -9.86 -12.40
N LEU A 60 10.76 -8.60 -11.98
CA LEU A 60 11.59 -7.49 -12.44
C LEU A 60 12.96 -7.40 -11.72
N GLY A 61 13.25 -8.30 -10.78
CA GLY A 61 14.48 -8.27 -9.96
C GLY A 61 14.48 -7.22 -8.85
N GLU A 62 13.31 -6.63 -8.56
CA GLU A 62 13.10 -5.59 -7.55
C GLU A 62 12.65 -6.22 -6.22
N GLU A 63 13.41 -7.21 -5.74
CA GLU A 63 13.07 -8.02 -4.56
C GLU A 63 12.88 -7.19 -3.29
N GLU A 64 13.70 -6.16 -3.10
CA GLU A 64 13.60 -5.25 -1.95
C GLU A 64 12.25 -4.52 -1.93
N ARG A 65 11.80 -4.04 -3.10
CA ARG A 65 10.49 -3.39 -3.24
C ARG A 65 9.34 -4.37 -3.02
N ALA A 66 9.48 -5.60 -3.50
CA ALA A 66 8.52 -6.67 -3.23
C ALA A 66 8.40 -6.96 -1.72
N GLN A 67 9.52 -6.95 -0.99
CA GLN A 67 9.52 -7.10 0.46
C GLN A 67 8.83 -5.92 1.17
N TRP A 68 9.08 -4.67 0.76
CA TRP A 68 8.43 -3.51 1.36
C TRP A 68 6.90 -3.52 1.16
N ILE A 69 6.42 -3.90 -0.02
CA ILE A 69 4.99 -4.07 -0.29
C ILE A 69 4.40 -5.15 0.62
N GLN A 70 5.06 -6.29 0.74
CA GLN A 70 4.60 -7.38 1.61
C GLN A 70 4.54 -6.95 3.08
N GLN A 71 5.54 -6.23 3.57
CA GLN A 71 5.57 -5.74 4.93
C GLN A 71 4.42 -4.75 5.19
N ALA A 72 4.16 -3.82 4.27
CA ALA A 72 3.09 -2.85 4.39
C ALA A 72 1.71 -3.54 4.38
N ALA A 73 1.53 -4.54 3.51
CA ALA A 73 0.33 -5.37 3.43
C ALA A 73 0.05 -6.11 4.74
N ARG A 74 1.07 -6.77 5.30
CA ARG A 74 0.96 -7.49 6.59
C ARG A 74 0.64 -6.54 7.73
N GLN A 75 1.30 -5.39 7.81
CA GLN A 75 1.01 -4.38 8.83
C GLN A 75 -0.41 -3.82 8.72
N ALA A 76 -0.93 -3.70 7.49
CA ALA A 76 -2.30 -3.27 7.29
C ALA A 76 -3.30 -4.33 7.77
N ALA A 77 -3.06 -5.61 7.44
CA ALA A 77 -3.91 -6.72 7.85
C ALA A 77 -3.89 -6.96 9.36
N ALA A 78 -2.71 -7.04 9.99
CA ALA A 78 -2.53 -7.39 11.40
C ALA A 78 -3.25 -6.44 12.38
N ASN A 79 -3.44 -5.19 11.99
CA ASN A 79 -4.13 -4.21 12.81
C ASN A 79 -5.66 -4.20 12.62
N SER A 80 -6.17 -4.98 11.68
CA SER A 80 -7.61 -5.18 11.50
C SER A 80 -8.16 -6.21 12.50
N GLU A 81 -7.26 -7.00 13.11
CA GLU A 81 -7.58 -8.06 14.10
C GLU A 81 -7.58 -7.55 15.55
N ASP A 82 -7.02 -6.36 15.82
CA ASP A 82 -6.85 -5.81 17.18
C ASP A 82 -8.03 -4.91 17.65
N GLY A 83 -9.18 -5.01 16.96
CA GLY A 83 -10.39 -4.23 17.23
C GLY A 83 -11.53 -5.03 17.87
N SER A 84 -11.26 -6.23 18.39
CA SER A 84 -12.25 -7.08 19.07
C SER A 84 -11.72 -7.55 20.42
N ASN A 85 -11.85 -6.71 21.45
CA ASN A 85 -11.95 -7.15 22.84
C ASN A 85 -12.71 -6.13 23.68
#